data_AF-A0A1E3Y0J4-F1
#
_entry.id   AF-A0A1E3Y0J4-F1
#
_cell.length_a   1.000
_cell.length_b   1.000
_cell.length_c   1.000
_cell.angle_alpha   90.00
_cell.angle_beta   90.00
_cell.angle_gamma   90.00
#
_symmetry.space_group_name_H-M   'P 1'
#
loop_
_entity.id
_entity.type
_entity.pdbx_description
1 polymer ?
#
loop_
_entity_poly.entity_id
_entity_poly.type
_entity_poly.pdbx_seq_one_letter_code
_entity_poly.pdbx_strand_id
1 'polypeptide(L)'
;MTASAMAQQLAAASQLQRLRALRERKALRASQQAERELQAAQQVVRDREAQIRQLQARRLELQHSLIGPYAARMGVVAGYASAAQEALDDQLERAEYALIDEEEELINARTRAATARTAWLQAVVQHQASTTLRDDARQSLRRERETTLEREDPPLRSAP
;
A
#
# COMPACT_ATOMS: atom_id res chain seq x y z
N MET A 1 -40.61 1.93 -21.17
CA MET A 1 -39.51 2.91 -21.37
C MET A 1 -39.21 2.97 -22.86
N THR A 2 -38.90 4.14 -23.42
CA THR A 2 -38.62 4.26 -24.86
C THR A 2 -37.18 3.83 -25.18
N ALA A 3 -36.93 3.36 -26.41
CA ALA A 3 -35.58 2.99 -26.88
C ALA A 3 -34.55 4.11 -26.72
N SER A 4 -34.98 5.37 -26.84
CA SER A 4 -34.15 6.56 -26.57
C SER A 4 -33.70 6.65 -25.11
N ALA A 5 -34.60 6.40 -24.15
CA ALA A 5 -34.27 6.39 -22.72
C ALA A 5 -33.29 5.26 -22.36
N MET A 6 -33.46 4.07 -22.95
CA MET A 6 -32.52 2.94 -22.77
C MET A 6 -31.14 3.23 -23.36
N ALA A 7 -31.06 3.94 -24.50
CA ALA A 7 -29.78 4.36 -25.08
C ALA A 7 -29.05 5.37 -24.19
N GLN A 8 -29.76 6.33 -23.60
CA GLN A 8 -29.20 7.27 -22.63
C GLN A 8 -28.70 6.55 -21.37
N GLN A 9 -29.45 5.56 -20.86
CA GLN A 9 -29.05 4.75 -19.72
C GLN A 9 -27.76 3.95 -19.99
N LEU A 10 -27.63 3.35 -21.18
CA LEU A 10 -26.40 2.66 -21.60
C LEU A 10 -25.21 3.62 -21.71
N ALA A 11 -25.42 4.83 -22.23
CA ALA A 11 -24.37 5.85 -22.31
C ALA A 11 -23.90 6.27 -20.91
N ALA A 12 -24.83 6.52 -19.98
CA ALA A 12 -24.52 6.84 -18.59
C ALA A 12 -23.78 5.69 -17.87
N ALA A 13 -24.23 4.44 -18.03
CA ALA A 13 -23.57 3.26 -17.47
C ALA A 13 -22.14 3.10 -18.03
N SER A 14 -21.94 3.37 -19.32
CA SER A 14 -20.62 3.34 -19.97
C SER A 14 -19.68 4.42 -19.44
N GLN A 15 -20.19 5.64 -19.21
CA GLN A 15 -19.40 6.72 -18.59
C GLN A 15 -19.01 6.38 -17.14
N LEU A 16 -19.97 5.85 -16.36
CA LEU A 16 -19.71 5.40 -14.99
C LEU A 16 -18.65 4.29 -14.96
N GLN A 17 -18.74 3.30 -15.85
CA GLN A 17 -17.76 2.21 -15.95
C GLN A 17 -16.35 2.76 -16.22
N ARG A 18 -16.21 3.69 -17.17
CA ARG A 18 -14.91 4.34 -17.47
C ARG A 18 -14.37 5.08 -16.24
N LEU A 19 -15.21 5.82 -15.53
CA LEU A 19 -14.80 6.51 -14.30
C LEU A 19 -14.34 5.53 -13.22
N ARG A 20 -15.06 4.42 -13.01
CA ARG A 20 -14.67 3.40 -12.03
C ARG A 20 -13.37 2.70 -12.40
N ALA A 21 -13.15 2.40 -13.68
CA ALA A 21 -11.89 1.85 -14.17
C ALA A 21 -10.69 2.80 -13.89
N LEU A 22 -10.86 4.11 -14.09
CA LEU A 22 -9.82 5.10 -13.77
C LEU A 22 -9.55 5.17 -12.26
N ARG A 23 -10.59 5.12 -11.43
CA ARG A 23 -10.46 5.11 -9.97
C ARG A 23 -9.77 3.84 -9.47
N GLU A 24 -10.09 2.68 -10.02
CA GLU A 24 -9.40 1.41 -9.71
C GLU A 24 -7.90 1.51 -10.03
N ARG A 25 -7.54 1.98 -11.23
CA ARG A 25 -6.13 2.16 -11.62
C ARG A 25 -5.40 3.13 -10.69
N LYS A 26 -6.05 4.22 -10.28
CA LYS A 26 -5.48 5.17 -9.32
C LYS A 26 -5.26 4.51 -7.95
N ALA A 27 -6.25 3.78 -7.45
CA ALA A 27 -6.17 3.08 -6.17
C ALA A 27 -5.10 1.97 -6.17
N LEU A 28 -4.96 1.24 -7.29
CA LEU A 28 -3.90 0.24 -7.46
C LEU A 28 -2.51 0.87 -7.34
N ARG A 29 -2.27 2.00 -8.03
CA ARG A 29 -0.99 2.71 -7.94
C ARG A 29 -0.70 3.20 -6.52
N ALA A 30 -1.71 3.73 -5.83
CA ALA A 30 -1.58 4.15 -4.44
C ALA A 30 -1.25 2.97 -3.51
N SER A 31 -1.91 1.82 -3.69
CA SER A 31 -1.62 0.60 -2.94
C SER A 31 -0.20 0.08 -3.20
N GLN A 32 0.26 0.09 -4.44
CA GLN A 32 1.62 -0.32 -4.79
C GLN A 32 2.67 0.63 -4.20
N GLN A 33 2.39 1.94 -4.19
CA GLN A 33 3.29 2.92 -3.59
C GLN A 33 3.37 2.76 -2.08
N ALA A 34 2.23 2.60 -1.40
CA ALA A 34 2.19 2.39 0.05
C ALA A 34 2.91 1.09 0.47
N GLU A 35 2.84 0.04 -0.35
CA GLU A 35 3.59 -1.20 -0.12
C GLU A 35 5.10 -1.00 -0.21
N ARG A 36 5.59 -0.17 -1.15
CA ARG A 36 7.02 0.17 -1.25
C ARG A 36 7.49 0.98 -0.05
N GLU A 37 6.67 1.93 0.39
CA GLU A 37 6.96 2.73 1.60
C GLU A 37 7.02 1.84 2.85
N LEU A 38 6.13 0.86 2.97
CA LEU A 38 6.17 -0.13 4.03
C LEU A 38 7.48 -0.93 3.99
N GLN A 39 7.89 -1.42 2.82
CA GLN A 39 9.15 -2.17 2.67
C GLN A 39 10.37 -1.30 3.03
N ALA A 40 10.35 -0.02 2.64
CA ALA A 40 11.41 0.92 2.99
C ALA A 40 11.48 1.16 4.51
N ALA A 41 10.34 1.42 5.18
CA ALA A 41 10.30 1.60 6.63
C ALA A 41 10.77 0.35 7.39
N GLN A 42 10.40 -0.84 6.92
CA GLN A 42 10.90 -2.10 7.48
C GLN A 42 12.43 -2.23 7.35
N GLN A 43 13.00 -1.76 6.24
CA GLN A 43 14.44 -1.81 6.03
C GLN A 43 15.16 -0.85 6.97
N VAL A 44 14.65 0.37 7.13
CA VAL A 44 15.21 1.36 8.06
C VAL A 44 15.29 0.81 9.49
N VAL A 45 14.20 0.22 10.00
CA VAL A 45 14.19 -0.41 11.33
C VAL A 45 15.23 -1.53 11.44
N ARG A 46 15.33 -2.42 10.43
CA ARG A 46 16.34 -3.49 10.44
C ARG A 46 17.77 -2.95 10.48
N ASP A 47 18.05 -1.90 9.72
CA ASP A 47 19.36 -1.27 9.65
C ASP A 47 19.71 -0.61 10.98
N ARG A 48 18.74 0.02 11.64
CA ARG A 48 18.92 0.63 12.96
C ARG A 48 19.16 -0.40 14.05
N GLU A 49 18.38 -1.47 14.10
CA GLU A 49 18.63 -2.56 15.03
C GLU A 49 20.02 -3.18 14.82
N ALA A 50 20.47 -3.31 13.57
CA ALA A 50 21.80 -3.80 13.26
C ALA A 50 22.89 -2.84 13.76
N GLN A 51 22.69 -1.53 13.60
CA GLN A 51 23.58 -0.51 14.16
C GLN A 51 23.66 -0.61 15.68
N ILE A 52 22.52 -0.73 16.38
CA ILE A 52 22.48 -0.88 17.84
C ILE A 52 23.27 -2.12 18.28
N ARG A 53 23.05 -3.28 17.63
CA ARG A 53 23.81 -4.50 17.93
C ARG A 53 25.32 -4.33 17.72
N GLN A 54 25.74 -3.60 16.68
CA GLN A 54 27.15 -3.31 16.44
C GLN A 54 27.75 -2.41 17.52
N LEU A 55 27.03 -1.38 17.95
CA LEU A 55 27.46 -0.49 19.02
C LEU A 55 27.58 -1.22 20.36
N GLN A 56 26.61 -2.09 20.67
CA GLN A 56 26.64 -2.95 21.85
C GLN A 56 27.86 -3.89 21.84
N ALA A 57 28.18 -4.49 20.68
CA ALA A 57 29.36 -5.33 20.53
C ALA A 57 30.66 -4.55 20.75
N ARG A 58 30.79 -3.34 20.19
CA ARG A 58 31.96 -2.47 20.41
C ARG A 58 32.12 -2.07 21.87
N ARG A 59 31.01 -1.76 22.55
CA ARG A 59 31.00 -1.46 23.98
C ARG A 59 31.50 -2.63 24.82
N LEU A 60 31.06 -3.85 24.50
CA LEU A 60 31.53 -5.07 25.16
C LEU A 60 33.02 -5.34 24.88
N GLU A 61 33.47 -5.16 23.64
CA GLU A 61 34.89 -5.30 23.27
C GLU A 61 35.78 -4.32 24.02
N LEU A 62 35.34 -3.07 24.17
CA LEU A 62 36.03 -2.07 24.97
C LEU A 62 36.11 -2.53 26.44
N GLN A 63 35.01 -2.99 27.04
CA GLN A 63 35.01 -3.50 28.41
C GLN A 63 35.97 -4.68 28.60
N HIS A 64 35.97 -5.66 27.68
CA HIS A 64 36.91 -6.78 27.72
C HIS A 64 38.37 -6.32 27.60
N SER A 65 38.64 -5.32 26.76
CA SER A 65 39.98 -4.78 26.57
C SER A 65 40.53 -4.11 27.85
N LEU A 66 39.66 -3.45 28.62
CA LEU A 66 40.01 -2.78 29.87
C LEU A 66 40.27 -3.76 31.03
N ILE A 67 39.53 -4.86 31.08
CA ILE A 67 39.69 -5.90 32.12
C ILE A 67 40.83 -6.88 31.77
N GLY A 68 41.21 -6.99 30.50
CA GLY A 68 42.29 -7.87 30.04
C GLY A 68 43.56 -7.11 29.64
N PRO A 69 43.84 -6.94 28.33
CA PRO A 69 45.11 -6.39 27.82
C PRO A 69 45.58 -5.08 28.46
N TYR A 70 44.65 -4.21 28.85
CA TYR A 70 44.98 -2.90 29.42
C TYR A 70 44.88 -2.82 30.94
N ALA A 71 44.52 -3.91 31.64
CA ALA A 71 44.32 -3.92 33.09
C ALA A 71 45.53 -3.35 33.86
N ALA A 72 46.74 -3.82 33.50
CA ALA A 72 47.99 -3.36 34.12
C ALA A 72 48.34 -1.89 33.80
N ARG A 73 47.73 -1.29 32.78
CA ARG A 73 47.95 0.09 32.34
C ARG A 73 46.78 1.02 32.66
N MET A 74 45.80 0.56 33.44
CA MET A 74 44.55 1.29 33.69
C MET A 74 44.78 2.71 34.23
N GLY A 75 45.77 2.93 35.09
CA GLY A 75 46.09 4.26 35.61
C GLY A 75 46.45 5.29 34.52
N VAL A 76 46.93 4.84 33.35
CA VAL A 76 47.26 5.71 32.20
C VAL A 76 46.10 5.80 31.21
N VAL A 77 45.39 4.70 30.98
CA VAL A 77 44.35 4.64 29.93
C VAL A 77 42.93 4.98 30.42
N ALA A 78 42.69 5.08 31.74
CA ALA A 78 41.36 5.27 32.31
C ALA A 78 40.61 6.49 31.74
N GLY A 79 41.29 7.62 31.52
CA GLY A 79 40.65 8.81 30.95
C GLY A 79 40.15 8.59 29.52
N TYR A 80 40.97 7.96 28.67
CA TYR A 80 40.60 7.60 27.30
C TYR A 80 39.49 6.55 27.26
N ALA A 81 39.57 5.57 28.15
CA ALA A 81 38.57 4.51 28.29
C ALA A 81 37.20 5.07 28.69
N SER A 82 37.17 5.97 29.68
CA SER A 82 35.94 6.64 30.13
C SER A 82 35.31 7.46 29.01
N ALA A 83 36.11 8.27 28.29
CA ALA A 83 35.61 9.06 27.17
C ALA A 83 35.08 8.18 26.03
N ALA A 84 35.75 7.06 25.73
CA ALA A 84 35.30 6.12 24.71
C ALA A 84 34.01 5.38 25.11
N GLN A 85 33.85 5.05 26.39
CA GLN A 85 32.60 4.47 26.93
C GLN A 85 31.45 5.47 26.82
N GLU A 86 31.64 6.70 27.28
CA GLU A 86 30.64 7.77 27.21
C GLU A 86 30.22 8.03 25.76
N ALA A 87 31.18 8.11 24.83
CA ALA A 87 30.87 8.29 23.40
C ALA A 87 30.07 7.11 22.80
N LEU A 88 30.30 5.88 23.25
CA LEU A 88 29.54 4.71 22.81
C LEU A 88 28.14 4.68 23.43
N ASP A 89 28.02 5.05 24.70
CA ASP A 89 26.74 5.14 25.41
C ASP A 89 25.86 6.23 24.77
N ASP A 90 26.41 7.40 24.47
CA ASP A 90 25.75 8.47 23.71
C ASP A 90 25.26 8.02 22.32
N GLN A 91 26.08 7.24 21.61
CA GLN A 91 25.71 6.73 20.29
C GLN A 91 24.60 5.69 20.37
N LEU A 92 24.64 4.84 21.40
CA LEU A 92 23.58 3.87 21.68
C LEU A 92 22.27 4.56 22.00
N GLU A 93 22.29 5.52 22.92
CA GLU A 93 21.10 6.28 23.31
C GLU A 93 20.46 6.97 22.10
N ARG A 94 21.26 7.67 21.26
CA ARG A 94 20.75 8.30 20.04
C ARG A 94 20.18 7.29 19.04
N ALA A 95 20.80 6.12 18.91
CA ALA A 95 20.30 5.08 18.01
C ALA A 95 19.00 4.44 18.54
N GLU A 96 18.87 4.25 19.85
CA GLU A 96 17.66 3.76 20.49
C GLU A 96 16.50 4.75 20.35
N TYR A 97 16.73 6.05 20.53
CA TYR A 97 15.71 7.07 20.27
C TYR A 97 15.28 7.10 18.80
N ALA A 98 16.25 7.04 17.88
CA ALA A 98 15.92 6.99 16.46
C ALA A 98 15.12 5.72 16.09
N LEU A 99 15.40 4.58 16.74
CA LEU A 99 14.64 3.35 16.54
C LEU A 99 13.16 3.53 16.91
N ILE A 100 12.86 4.24 18.00
CA ILE A 100 11.48 4.50 18.41
C ILE A 100 10.72 5.28 17.33
N ASP A 101 11.32 6.35 16.80
CA ASP A 101 10.72 7.15 15.72
C ASP A 101 10.53 6.31 14.43
N GLU A 102 11.51 5.47 14.10
CA GLU A 102 11.47 4.61 12.92
C GLU A 102 10.43 3.47 13.06
N GLU A 103 10.24 2.92 14.26
CA GLU A 103 9.19 1.96 14.58
C GLU A 103 7.80 2.58 14.50
N GLU A 104 7.63 3.82 14.98
CA GLU A 104 6.39 4.57 14.81
C GLU A 104 6.08 4.80 13.32
N GLU A 105 7.08 5.20 12.53
CA GLU A 105 6.89 5.37 11.10
C GLU A 105 6.59 4.05 10.38
N LEU A 106 7.15 2.93 10.83
CA LEU A 106 6.80 1.60 10.35
C LEU A 106 5.33 1.26 10.65
N ILE A 107 4.82 1.58 11.83
CA ILE A 107 3.40 1.42 12.18
C ILE A 107 2.52 2.29 11.27
N ASN A 108 2.92 3.54 11.04
CA ASN A 108 2.21 4.45 10.14
C ASN A 108 2.19 3.92 8.70
N ALA A 109 3.33 3.44 8.19
CA ALA A 109 3.43 2.85 6.85
C ALA A 109 2.57 1.59 6.71
N ARG A 110 2.52 0.72 7.73
CA ARG A 110 1.62 -0.45 7.76
C ARG A 110 0.16 -0.03 7.66
N THR A 111 -0.25 0.98 8.42
CA THR A 111 -1.62 1.52 8.40
C THR A 111 -1.96 2.11 7.02
N ARG A 112 -1.05 2.89 6.42
CA ARG A 112 -1.22 3.43 5.05
C ARG A 112 -1.37 2.32 4.01
N ALA A 113 -0.52 1.28 4.06
CA ALA A 113 -0.59 0.14 3.15
C ALA A 113 -1.92 -0.63 3.27
N ALA A 114 -2.35 -0.93 4.50
CA ALA A 114 -3.63 -1.62 4.76
C ALA A 114 -4.84 -0.80 4.26
N THR A 115 -4.81 0.51 4.50
CA THR A 115 -5.85 1.44 4.06
C THR A 115 -5.92 1.54 2.53
N ALA A 116 -4.76 1.70 1.88
CA ALA A 116 -4.67 1.79 0.43
C ALA A 116 -5.11 0.47 -0.25
N ARG A 117 -4.77 -0.68 0.34
CA ARG A 117 -5.22 -1.99 -0.15
C ARG A 117 -6.74 -2.14 -0.04
N THR A 118 -7.33 -1.77 1.10
CA THR A 118 -8.78 -1.79 1.28
C THR A 118 -9.49 -0.88 0.27
N ALA A 119 -8.99 0.34 0.07
CA ALA A 119 -9.52 1.27 -0.91
C ALA A 119 -9.43 0.74 -2.35
N TRP A 120 -8.34 0.06 -2.70
CA TRP A 120 -8.22 -0.61 -3.99
C TRP A 120 -9.23 -1.75 -4.16
N LEU A 121 -9.40 -2.63 -3.17
CA LEU A 121 -10.40 -3.70 -3.22
C LEU A 121 -11.83 -3.15 -3.38
N GLN A 122 -12.16 -2.08 -2.66
CA GLN A 122 -13.45 -1.40 -2.83
C GLN A 122 -13.62 -0.82 -4.25
N ALA A 123 -12.56 -0.25 -4.83
CA ALA A 123 -12.60 0.27 -6.19
C ALA A 123 -12.79 -0.85 -7.24
N VAL A 124 -12.18 -2.02 -7.03
CA VAL A 124 -12.38 -3.22 -7.87
C VAL A 124 -13.84 -3.66 -7.84
N VAL A 125 -14.43 -3.80 -6.64
CA VAL A 125 -15.85 -4.19 -6.50
C VAL A 125 -16.78 -3.19 -7.19
N GLN A 126 -16.52 -1.89 -7.03
CA GLN A 126 -17.33 -0.84 -7.69
C GLN A 126 -17.18 -0.86 -9.21
N HIS A 127 -15.99 -1.16 -9.74
CA HIS A 127 -15.78 -1.28 -11.17
C HIS A 127 -16.48 -2.52 -11.74
N GLN A 128 -16.41 -3.66 -11.05
CA GLN A 128 -17.16 -4.86 -11.42
C GLN A 128 -18.67 -4.60 -11.44
N ALA A 129 -19.23 -4.00 -10.39
CA ALA A 129 -20.64 -3.62 -10.34
C ALA A 129 -21.04 -2.70 -11.51
N SER A 130 -20.20 -1.70 -11.85
CA SER A 130 -20.47 -0.84 -13.00
C SER A 130 -20.38 -1.55 -14.35
N THR A 131 -19.59 -2.62 -14.45
CA THR A 131 -19.50 -3.46 -15.65
C THR A 131 -20.78 -4.26 -15.83
N THR A 132 -21.28 -4.90 -14.76
CA THR A 132 -22.58 -5.58 -14.77
C THR A 132 -23.71 -4.64 -15.16
N LEU A 133 -23.79 -3.45 -14.55
CA LEU A 133 -24.82 -2.45 -14.88
C LEU A 133 -24.80 -2.04 -16.36
N ARG A 134 -23.61 -1.91 -16.95
CA ARG A 134 -23.47 -1.60 -18.39
C ARG A 134 -23.96 -2.75 -19.24
N ASP A 135 -23.61 -3.98 -18.87
CA ASP A 135 -23.99 -5.18 -19.63
C ASP A 135 -25.50 -5.44 -19.56
N ASP A 136 -26.13 -5.21 -18.41
CA ASP A 136 -27.57 -5.24 -18.23
C ASP A 136 -28.26 -4.18 -19.11
N ALA A 137 -27.79 -2.92 -19.07
CA ALA A 137 -28.32 -1.85 -19.90
C ALA A 137 -28.19 -2.15 -21.40
N ARG A 138 -27.07 -2.78 -21.80
CA ARG A 138 -26.85 -3.23 -23.18
C ARG A 138 -27.83 -4.32 -23.57
N GLN A 139 -28.09 -5.29 -22.68
CA GLN A 139 -29.04 -6.36 -22.93
C GLN A 139 -30.48 -5.84 -23.01
N SER A 140 -30.88 -4.93 -22.12
CA SER A 140 -32.21 -4.28 -22.18
C SER A 140 -32.44 -3.55 -23.50
N LEU A 141 -31.44 -2.77 -23.96
CA LEU A 141 -31.54 -2.07 -25.24
C LEU A 141 -31.64 -3.03 -26.43
N ARG A 142 -30.93 -4.17 -26.39
CA ARG A 142 -31.04 -5.22 -27.43
C ARG A 142 -32.44 -5.81 -27.48
N ARG A 143 -32.97 -6.23 -26.33
CA ARG A 143 -34.32 -6.78 -26.21
C ARG A 143 -35.39 -5.81 -26.72
N GLU A 144 -35.28 -4.52 -26.38
CA GLU A 144 -36.25 -3.52 -26.87
C GLU A 144 -36.17 -3.31 -28.40
N ARG A 145 -34.98 -3.41 -28.99
CA ARG A 145 -34.82 -3.33 -30.44
C ARG A 145 -35.43 -4.56 -31.13
N GLU A 146 -35.19 -5.75 -30.58
CA GLU A 146 -35.77 -7.01 -31.06
C GLU A 146 -37.30 -6.96 -31.01
N THR A 147 -37.90 -6.53 -29.89
CA THR A 147 -39.37 -6.43 -29.76
C THR A 147 -39.98 -5.36 -30.67
N THR A 148 -39.24 -4.27 -30.95
CA THR A 148 -39.70 -3.26 -31.90
C THR A 148 -39.71 -3.81 -33.32
N LEU A 149 -38.66 -4.54 -33.72
CA LEU A 149 -38.58 -5.20 -35.03
C LEU A 149 -39.67 -6.26 -35.20
N GLU A 150 -39.95 -7.08 -34.18
CA GLU A 150 -41.04 -8.07 -34.20
C GLU A 150 -42.43 -7.44 -34.36
N ARG A 151 -42.65 -6.22 -33.86
CA ARG A 151 -43.91 -5.48 -34.06
C ARG A 151 -44.03 -4.89 -35.47
N GLU A 152 -42.90 -4.56 -36.08
CA GLU A 152 -42.82 -3.97 -37.42
C GLU A 152 -42.91 -5.04 -38.51
N ASP A 153 -42.63 -6.31 -38.22
CA ASP A 153 -42.85 -7.45 -39.12
C ASP A 153 -44.33 -7.87 -39.15
N PRO A 154 -45.08 -7.63 -40.24
CA PRO A 154 -46.46 -8.09 -40.35
C PRO A 154 -46.50 -9.62 -40.48
N PRO A 155 -47.51 -10.30 -39.90
CA PRO A 155 -47.64 -11.74 -40.07
C PRO A 155 -47.77 -12.06 -41.57
N LEU A 156 -46.92 -12.97 -42.05
CA LEU A 156 -47.02 -13.53 -43.40
C LEU A 156 -48.44 -14.03 -43.59
N ARG A 157 -49.23 -13.30 -44.39
CA ARG A 157 -50.57 -13.76 -44.80
C ARG A 157 -50.37 -15.08 -45.51
N SER A 158 -50.84 -16.17 -44.92
CA SER A 158 -51.05 -17.42 -45.62
C SER A 158 -52.04 -17.13 -46.76
N ALA A 159 -51.53 -17.09 -47.98
CA ALA A 159 -52.33 -17.06 -49.20
C ALA A 159 -52.95 -18.46 -49.43
N PRO A 160 -54.06 -18.53 -50.17
CA PRO A 160 -55.34 -19.14 -49.79
C PRO A 160 -55.36 -20.67 -49.66
#